data_AF-A0A223V999-F1
#
_entry.id   AF-A0A223V999-F1
#
_cell.length_a   1.000
_cell.length_b   1.000
_cell.length_c   1.000
_cell.angle_alpha   90.00
_cell.angle_beta   90.00
_cell.angle_gamma   90.00
#
_symmetry.space_group_name_H-M   'P 1'
#
loop_
_entity.id
_entity.type
_entity.pdbx_description
1 polymer ?
#
loop_
_entity_poly.entity_id
_entity_poly.type
_entity_poly.pdbx_seq_one_letter_code
_entity_poly.pdbx_strand_id
1 'polypeptide(L)'
;MEHFGYLVRRLFWLFVTVLILVTVLFITLLTYRPAPSPKENTLLVEEKIEEWQPKNVLKALDDGSMSPAVKRGFLLVSETSGQMGPQAKNPNNRFAGNNLSCTNCHLQYGTQAGSGSWVGVVDRFPQFRGRENRIGDLQDRINGCMERSMNGRKLPKDSEEIRAIVAYMEWLGDDLPQEKEKEYKGYPKIKIPEVKVDLTVGKAVYDKECVVCHGADGQGIKKPDASKGYLYPPLWGPDSFNNGAGMHRVITSAEFIKSNMPFGLATYKNPKLTDEEAYHVAGYINSFDRPIKSNTEEDFPDKKLKPVSTSYGPWMDNFSQEQHKYGPFPPIIAYYKEKYNIEKSK
;
A
#
# COMPACT_ATOMS: atom_id res chain seq x y z
N MET A 1 21.61 -50.37 -96.47
CA MET A 1 21.60 -48.91 -96.14
C MET A 1 20.49 -48.51 -95.17
N GLU A 2 19.36 -49.23 -95.08
CA GLU A 2 18.25 -48.87 -94.16
C GLU A 2 18.59 -48.97 -92.66
N HIS A 3 19.38 -49.99 -92.25
CA HIS A 3 19.79 -50.15 -90.85
C HIS A 3 20.67 -49.00 -90.31
N PHE A 4 21.47 -48.37 -91.18
CA PHE A 4 22.33 -47.25 -90.78
C PHE A 4 21.51 -45.98 -90.53
N GLY A 5 20.52 -45.69 -91.39
CA GLY A 5 19.60 -44.56 -91.20
C GLY A 5 18.78 -44.69 -89.91
N TYR A 6 18.37 -45.91 -89.55
CA TYR A 6 17.66 -46.18 -88.29
C TYR A 6 18.53 -45.94 -87.06
N LEU A 7 19.79 -46.38 -87.09
CA LEU A 7 20.75 -46.19 -86.00
C LEU A 7 21.08 -44.71 -85.79
N VAL A 8 21.34 -43.96 -86.86
CA VAL A 8 21.62 -42.51 -86.80
C VAL A 8 20.42 -41.75 -86.23
N ARG A 9 19.19 -42.11 -86.61
CA ARG A 9 17.97 -41.48 -86.07
C ARG A 9 17.80 -41.76 -84.58
N ARG A 10 18.07 -42.99 -84.13
CA ARG A 10 18.04 -43.34 -82.69
C ARG A 10 19.11 -42.61 -81.90
N LEU A 11 20.34 -42.53 -82.40
CA LEU A 11 21.44 -41.81 -81.74
C LEU A 11 21.16 -40.30 -81.69
N PHE A 12 20.59 -39.72 -82.75
CA PHE A 12 20.17 -38.32 -82.75
C PHE A 12 19.09 -38.05 -81.68
N TRP A 13 18.04 -38.88 -81.62
CA TRP A 13 17.01 -38.74 -80.59
C TRP A 13 17.57 -38.95 -79.18
N LEU A 14 18.49 -39.90 -78.99
CA LEU A 14 19.13 -40.13 -77.70
C LEU A 14 19.98 -38.93 -77.27
N PHE A 15 20.75 -38.34 -78.20
CA PHE A 15 21.52 -37.13 -77.95
C PHE A 15 20.63 -35.93 -77.60
N VAL A 16 19.54 -35.71 -78.36
CA VAL A 16 18.56 -34.65 -78.06
C VAL A 16 17.91 -34.86 -76.69
N THR A 17 17.61 -36.11 -76.32
CA THR A 17 16.98 -36.43 -75.03
C THR A 17 17.92 -36.14 -73.87
N VAL A 18 19.19 -36.52 -74.00
CA VAL A 18 20.24 -36.21 -73.01
C VAL A 18 20.44 -34.70 -72.90
N LEU A 19 20.47 -33.97 -74.02
CA LEU A 19 20.61 -32.53 -74.03
C LEU A 19 19.45 -31.85 -73.28
N ILE A 20 18.21 -32.28 -73.53
CA ILE A 20 17.02 -31.77 -72.83
C ILE A 20 17.13 -32.04 -71.32
N LEU A 21 17.51 -33.25 -70.92
CA LEU A 21 17.64 -33.60 -69.50
C LEU A 21 18.71 -32.76 -68.79
N VAL A 22 19.85 -32.52 -69.43
CA VAL A 22 20.91 -31.66 -68.88
C VAL A 22 20.43 -30.21 -68.77
N THR A 23 19.70 -29.72 -69.78
CA THR A 23 19.17 -28.35 -69.77
C THR A 23 18.12 -28.17 -68.67
N VAL A 24 17.22 -29.15 -68.49
CA VAL A 24 16.23 -29.16 -67.41
C VAL A 24 16.91 -29.21 -66.04
N LEU A 25 17.94 -30.05 -65.86
CA LEU A 25 18.71 -30.10 -64.61
C LEU A 25 19.36 -28.75 -64.29
N PHE A 26 19.95 -28.10 -65.30
CA PHE A 26 20.64 -26.82 -65.11
C PHE A 26 19.66 -25.68 -64.80
N ILE A 27 18.52 -25.63 -65.49
CA ILE A 27 17.43 -24.67 -65.17
C ILE A 27 16.90 -24.94 -63.76
N THR A 28 16.72 -26.21 -63.39
CA THR A 28 16.25 -26.58 -62.04
C THR A 28 17.23 -26.11 -60.99
N LEU A 29 18.54 -26.33 -61.18
CA LEU A 29 19.57 -25.86 -60.24
C LEU A 29 19.66 -24.31 -60.17
N LEU A 30 19.56 -23.62 -61.30
CA LEU A 30 19.61 -22.15 -61.33
C LEU A 30 18.36 -21.49 -60.73
N THR A 31 17.21 -22.15 -60.81
CA THR A 31 15.94 -21.64 -60.26
C THR A 31 15.61 -22.23 -58.88
N TYR A 32 16.38 -23.21 -58.41
CA TYR A 32 16.23 -23.80 -57.09
C TYR A 32 16.60 -22.78 -56.02
N ARG A 33 15.58 -22.13 -55.46
CA ARG A 33 15.71 -21.41 -54.20
C ARG A 33 15.42 -22.42 -53.09
N PRO A 34 16.38 -22.76 -52.22
CA PRO A 34 16.06 -23.58 -51.06
C PRO A 34 14.95 -22.88 -50.28
N ALA A 35 13.92 -23.63 -49.91
CA ALA A 35 12.94 -23.13 -48.95
C ALA A 35 13.71 -22.62 -47.73
N PRO A 36 13.35 -21.45 -47.16
CA PRO A 36 13.95 -21.04 -45.90
C PRO A 36 13.82 -22.23 -44.94
N SER A 37 14.94 -22.61 -44.32
CA SER A 37 14.93 -23.55 -43.20
C SER A 37 13.73 -23.19 -42.33
N PRO A 38 12.91 -24.16 -41.87
CA PRO A 38 11.99 -23.85 -40.79
C PRO A 38 12.87 -23.18 -39.75
N LYS A 39 12.57 -21.91 -39.42
CA LYS A 39 13.12 -21.34 -38.20
C LYS A 39 12.77 -22.38 -37.16
N GLU A 40 13.75 -22.93 -36.47
CA GLU A 40 13.45 -23.57 -35.20
C GLU A 40 12.57 -22.55 -34.50
N ASN A 41 11.29 -22.88 -34.34
CA ASN A 41 10.49 -22.25 -33.34
C ASN A 41 11.17 -22.71 -32.05
N THR A 42 12.26 -22.03 -31.69
CA THR A 42 12.48 -21.69 -30.30
C THR A 42 11.16 -21.03 -29.94
N LEU A 43 10.25 -21.84 -29.41
CA LEU A 43 9.31 -21.36 -28.43
C LEU A 43 10.23 -20.69 -27.43
N LEU A 44 10.47 -19.39 -27.63
CA LEU A 44 10.58 -18.48 -26.53
C LEU A 44 9.27 -18.73 -25.79
N VAL A 45 9.30 -19.73 -24.91
CA VAL A 45 8.61 -19.61 -23.66
C VAL A 45 9.18 -18.30 -23.16
N GLU A 46 8.48 -17.20 -23.44
CA GLU A 46 8.52 -16.05 -22.57
C GLU A 46 8.21 -16.68 -21.23
N GLU A 47 9.26 -16.99 -20.48
CA GLU A 47 9.17 -17.32 -19.09
C GLU A 47 8.56 -16.05 -18.52
N LYS A 48 7.24 -16.07 -18.41
CA LYS A 48 6.45 -14.97 -17.92
C LYS A 48 6.87 -14.91 -16.47
N ILE A 49 7.91 -14.12 -16.19
CA ILE A 49 8.45 -13.93 -14.85
C ILE A 49 7.23 -13.55 -14.03
N GLU A 50 6.75 -14.49 -13.23
CA GLU A 50 5.53 -14.31 -12.47
C GLU A 50 5.87 -13.25 -11.44
N GLU A 51 5.43 -12.02 -11.70
CA GLU A 51 5.77 -10.89 -10.85
C GLU A 51 5.24 -11.20 -9.45
N TRP A 52 6.15 -11.24 -8.47
CA TRP A 52 5.80 -11.53 -7.09
C TRP A 52 4.63 -10.65 -6.63
N GLN A 53 3.62 -11.27 -6.03
CA GLN A 53 2.45 -10.61 -5.46
C GLN A 53 2.37 -10.89 -3.96
N PRO A 54 1.87 -9.94 -3.16
CA PRO A 54 1.58 -10.20 -1.75
C PRO A 54 0.62 -11.38 -1.57
N LYS A 55 0.76 -12.08 -0.44
CA LYS A 55 -0.11 -13.21 -0.10
C LYS A 55 -1.59 -12.82 -0.12
N ASN A 56 -2.41 -13.68 -0.73
CA ASN A 56 -3.87 -13.52 -0.70
C ASN A 56 -4.42 -14.05 0.63
N VAL A 57 -4.64 -13.12 1.56
CA VAL A 57 -5.08 -13.41 2.93
C VAL A 57 -6.43 -14.14 2.98
N LEU A 58 -7.40 -13.77 2.14
CA LEU A 58 -8.70 -14.44 2.16
C LEU A 58 -8.62 -15.87 1.62
N LYS A 59 -7.85 -16.08 0.54
CA LYS A 59 -7.62 -17.42 0.02
C LYS A 59 -6.97 -18.33 1.06
N ALA A 60 -5.93 -17.83 1.74
CA ALA A 60 -5.22 -18.59 2.77
C ALA A 60 -6.08 -18.89 4.02
N LEU A 61 -7.11 -18.07 4.27
CA LEU A 61 -8.09 -18.31 5.32
C LEU A 61 -9.08 -19.40 4.91
N ASP A 62 -9.54 -19.37 3.66
CA ASP A 62 -10.55 -20.28 3.11
C ASP A 62 -9.99 -21.70 2.89
N ASP A 63 -8.75 -21.81 2.42
CA ASP A 63 -8.08 -23.10 2.19
C ASP A 63 -7.42 -23.69 3.46
N GLY A 64 -7.38 -22.92 4.55
CA GLY A 64 -6.83 -23.34 5.83
C GLY A 64 -5.30 -23.41 5.88
N SER A 65 -4.59 -22.81 4.92
CA SER A 65 -3.12 -22.76 4.90
C SER A 65 -2.52 -21.86 5.98
N MET A 66 -3.30 -20.96 6.58
CA MET A 66 -2.84 -20.18 7.74
C MET A 66 -2.69 -21.06 8.99
N SER A 67 -1.51 -20.99 9.61
CA SER A 67 -1.31 -21.58 10.93
C SER A 67 -2.26 -20.97 11.98
N PRO A 68 -2.58 -21.67 13.09
CA PRO A 68 -3.46 -21.14 14.12
C PRO A 68 -3.01 -19.78 14.69
N ALA A 69 -1.70 -19.57 14.86
CA ALA A 69 -1.14 -18.32 15.36
C ALA A 69 -1.32 -17.16 14.35
N VAL A 70 -1.05 -17.41 13.07
CA VAL A 70 -1.23 -16.44 11.98
C VAL A 70 -2.71 -16.07 11.84
N LYS A 71 -3.60 -17.07 11.85
CA LYS A 71 -5.05 -16.86 11.82
C LYS A 71 -5.55 -16.05 13.02
N ARG A 72 -5.02 -16.32 14.23
CA ARG A 72 -5.34 -15.52 15.43
C ARG A 72 -4.89 -14.07 15.24
N GLY A 73 -3.68 -13.84 14.77
CA GLY A 73 -3.16 -12.49 14.48
C GLY A 73 -4.01 -11.74 13.47
N PHE A 74 -4.35 -12.39 12.36
CA PHE A 74 -5.24 -11.86 11.33
C PHE A 74 -6.60 -11.42 11.91
N LEU A 75 -7.24 -12.26 12.73
CA LEU A 75 -8.52 -11.91 13.35
C LEU A 75 -8.40 -10.73 14.31
N LEU A 76 -7.32 -10.67 15.10
CA LEU A 76 -7.08 -9.55 16.03
C LEU A 76 -6.98 -8.21 15.30
N VAL A 77 -6.39 -8.17 14.10
CA VAL A 77 -6.20 -6.93 13.34
C VAL A 77 -7.36 -6.59 12.40
N SER A 78 -8.13 -7.58 11.93
CA SER A 78 -9.24 -7.41 10.97
C SER A 78 -10.62 -7.30 11.62
N GLU A 79 -10.77 -7.84 12.83
CA GLU A 79 -11.98 -7.82 13.65
C GLU A 79 -11.68 -7.25 15.05
N THR A 80 -10.81 -6.24 15.12
CA THR A 80 -10.30 -5.70 16.40
C THR A 80 -11.42 -5.32 17.36
N SER A 81 -12.51 -4.71 16.87
CA SER A 81 -13.69 -4.36 17.70
C SER A 81 -14.23 -5.55 18.51
N GLY A 82 -14.37 -6.72 17.89
CA GLY A 82 -14.91 -7.93 18.52
C GLY A 82 -13.86 -8.82 19.19
N GLN A 83 -12.58 -8.68 18.82
CA GLN A 83 -11.50 -9.48 19.41
C GLN A 83 -10.86 -8.80 20.62
N MET A 84 -10.61 -7.49 20.52
CA MET A 84 -9.89 -6.70 21.51
C MET A 84 -10.51 -5.31 21.79
N GLY A 85 -11.67 -5.00 21.22
CA GLY A 85 -12.32 -3.70 21.34
C GLY A 85 -13.58 -3.75 22.18
N PRO A 86 -14.42 -2.70 22.11
CA PRO A 86 -15.60 -2.58 22.95
C PRO A 86 -16.60 -3.74 22.84
N GLN A 87 -16.61 -4.44 21.71
CA GLN A 87 -17.51 -5.57 21.43
C GLN A 87 -16.92 -6.93 21.83
N ALA A 88 -15.70 -6.99 22.37
CA ALA A 88 -15.12 -8.24 22.83
C ALA A 88 -15.93 -8.85 23.98
N LYS A 89 -16.20 -10.16 23.87
CA LYS A 89 -17.01 -10.92 24.84
C LYS A 89 -16.41 -10.88 26.25
N ASN A 90 -15.10 -11.04 26.37
CA ASN A 90 -14.39 -10.93 27.64
C ASN A 90 -13.94 -9.48 27.86
N PRO A 91 -14.43 -8.79 28.93
CA PRO A 91 -13.99 -7.43 29.26
C PRO A 91 -12.47 -7.29 29.46
N ASN A 92 -11.80 -8.33 29.93
CA ASN A 92 -10.34 -8.30 30.14
C ASN A 92 -9.55 -8.18 28.84
N ASN A 93 -10.15 -8.58 27.71
CA ASN A 93 -9.55 -8.48 26.39
C ASN A 93 -9.82 -7.12 25.73
N ARG A 94 -10.57 -6.22 26.36
CA ARG A 94 -10.88 -4.88 25.81
C ARG A 94 -9.67 -3.97 26.01
N PHE A 95 -8.85 -3.89 24.97
CA PHE A 95 -7.69 -3.02 24.86
C PHE A 95 -7.95 -1.80 23.97
N ALA A 96 -8.71 -1.94 22.89
CA ALA A 96 -9.17 -0.82 22.06
C ALA A 96 -10.37 -0.11 22.70
N GLY A 97 -10.39 1.21 22.61
CA GLY A 97 -11.47 2.08 23.13
C GLY A 97 -12.44 2.59 22.06
N ASN A 98 -12.24 2.22 20.80
CA ASN A 98 -13.17 2.47 19.69
C ASN A 98 -13.44 1.18 18.90
N ASN A 99 -14.39 1.22 17.96
CA ASN A 99 -14.77 0.06 17.13
C ASN A 99 -14.08 0.01 15.77
N LEU A 100 -12.98 0.74 15.60
CA LEU A 100 -12.10 0.58 14.43
C LEU A 100 -11.45 -0.81 14.44
N SER A 101 -10.90 -1.19 13.30
CA SER A 101 -9.99 -2.31 13.12
C SER A 101 -8.71 -1.81 12.47
N CYS A 102 -7.58 -2.47 12.71
CA CYS A 102 -6.30 -2.05 12.12
C CYS A 102 -6.40 -2.00 10.58
N THR A 103 -7.16 -2.92 10.00
CA THR A 103 -7.40 -3.01 8.55
C THR A 103 -8.28 -1.89 7.97
N ASN A 104 -8.85 -1.01 8.81
CA ASN A 104 -9.51 0.20 8.31
C ASN A 104 -8.50 1.24 7.77
N CYS A 105 -7.24 1.20 8.23
CA CYS A 105 -6.16 2.05 7.73
C CYS A 105 -5.08 1.26 6.98
N HIS A 106 -4.91 -0.02 7.32
CA HIS A 106 -3.96 -0.93 6.68
C HIS A 106 -4.71 -1.81 5.67
N LEU A 107 -4.82 -1.31 4.44
CA LEU A 107 -5.75 -1.84 3.45
C LEU A 107 -5.33 -3.22 2.92
N GLN A 108 -6.30 -3.93 2.35
CA GLN A 108 -6.16 -5.33 1.93
C GLN A 108 -5.53 -6.20 3.03
N TYR A 109 -6.04 -6.06 4.25
CA TYR A 109 -5.55 -6.80 5.42
C TYR A 109 -4.06 -6.57 5.72
N GLY A 110 -3.55 -5.40 5.32
CA GLY A 110 -2.15 -5.00 5.51
C GLY A 110 -1.21 -5.36 4.38
N THR A 111 -1.70 -5.84 3.23
CA THR A 111 -0.84 -6.17 2.09
C THR A 111 -0.69 -5.02 1.08
N GLN A 112 -1.61 -4.07 1.04
CA GLN A 112 -1.64 -3.04 0.00
C GLN A 112 -0.47 -2.05 0.13
N ALA A 113 0.39 -2.00 -0.90
CA ALA A 113 1.43 -1.00 -1.05
C ALA A 113 0.86 0.43 -0.97
N GLY A 114 1.62 1.33 -0.34
CA GLY A 114 1.21 2.71 -0.11
C GLY A 114 0.06 2.95 0.88
N SER A 115 -0.40 1.91 1.58
CA SER A 115 -1.38 1.99 2.68
C SER A 115 -0.77 1.70 4.05
N GLY A 116 0.55 1.90 4.20
CA GLY A 116 1.25 1.52 5.42
C GLY A 116 1.30 0.01 5.60
N SER A 117 1.59 -0.72 4.53
CA SER A 117 1.61 -2.19 4.49
C SER A 117 2.48 -2.82 5.59
N TRP A 118 2.02 -3.98 6.05
CA TRP A 118 2.73 -4.85 6.99
C TRP A 118 3.67 -5.84 6.30
N VAL A 119 3.60 -5.96 4.98
CA VAL A 119 4.56 -6.75 4.19
C VAL A 119 5.98 -6.21 4.45
N GLY A 120 6.87 -7.10 4.92
CA GLY A 120 8.25 -6.76 5.31
C GLY A 120 8.35 -5.83 6.52
N VAL A 121 7.31 -5.67 7.35
CA VAL A 121 7.37 -4.74 8.47
C VAL A 121 8.32 -5.17 9.57
N VAL A 122 8.48 -6.46 9.77
CA VAL A 122 9.26 -7.05 10.85
C VAL A 122 10.74 -6.70 10.70
N ASP A 123 11.26 -6.75 9.48
CA ASP A 123 12.66 -6.42 9.15
C ASP A 123 13.00 -4.94 9.35
N ARG A 124 11.97 -4.09 9.51
CA ARG A 124 12.13 -2.65 9.78
C ARG A 124 12.24 -2.34 11.27
N PHE A 125 12.25 -3.35 12.15
CA PHE A 125 12.38 -3.18 13.59
C PHE A 125 13.53 -4.04 14.14
N PRO A 126 14.21 -3.59 15.22
CA PRO A 126 13.96 -2.36 15.96
C PRO A 126 14.37 -1.09 15.20
N GLN A 127 13.70 0.04 15.48
CA GLN A 127 14.02 1.32 14.84
C GLN A 127 13.93 2.49 15.82
N PHE A 128 14.61 3.58 15.49
CA PHE A 128 14.47 4.84 16.22
C PHE A 128 13.08 5.44 16.00
N ARG A 129 12.45 5.86 17.08
CA ARG A 129 11.12 6.46 17.07
C ARG A 129 11.14 7.81 17.76
N GLY A 130 10.96 8.88 16.99
CA GLY A 130 11.03 10.25 17.52
C GLY A 130 9.94 10.59 18.55
N ARG A 131 8.81 9.87 18.54
CA ARG A 131 7.74 10.08 19.52
C ARG A 131 8.14 9.66 20.92
N GLU A 132 8.88 8.56 21.06
CA GLU A 132 9.41 8.08 22.34
C GLU A 132 10.87 8.49 22.56
N ASN A 133 11.52 9.07 21.54
CA ASN A 133 12.94 9.44 21.50
C ASN A 133 13.89 8.30 21.90
N ARG A 134 13.60 7.08 21.41
CA ARG A 134 14.41 5.88 21.67
C ARG A 134 14.30 4.86 20.54
N ILE A 135 15.15 3.85 20.58
CA ILE A 135 14.95 2.61 19.80
C ILE A 135 13.75 1.85 20.40
N GLY A 136 12.84 1.41 19.52
CA GLY A 136 11.69 0.59 19.89
C GLY A 136 11.51 -0.58 18.93
N ASP A 137 10.88 -1.64 19.43
CA ASP A 137 10.55 -2.85 18.69
C ASP A 137 9.18 -2.75 17.99
N LEU A 138 8.77 -3.81 17.29
CA LEU A 138 7.49 -3.87 16.59
C LEU A 138 6.31 -3.85 17.59
N GLN A 139 6.49 -4.45 18.76
CA GLN A 139 5.51 -4.48 19.84
C GLN A 139 5.24 -3.07 20.39
N ASP A 140 6.28 -2.26 20.56
CA ASP A 140 6.18 -0.84 20.88
C ASP A 140 5.40 -0.08 19.80
N ARG A 141 5.60 -0.43 18.52
CA ARG A 141 4.89 0.20 17.41
C ARG A 141 3.40 -0.16 17.39
N ILE A 142 3.06 -1.42 17.65
CA ILE A 142 1.68 -1.91 17.78
C ILE A 142 0.99 -1.19 18.95
N ASN A 143 1.63 -1.16 20.12
CA ASN A 143 1.09 -0.45 21.28
C ASN A 143 0.92 1.06 21.03
N GLY A 144 1.83 1.68 20.27
CA GLY A 144 1.66 3.06 19.83
C GLY A 144 0.40 3.29 18.99
N CYS A 145 0.01 2.32 18.14
CA CYS A 145 -1.28 2.34 17.42
C CYS A 145 -2.46 2.16 18.37
N MET A 146 -2.37 1.23 19.32
CA MET A 146 -3.45 0.93 20.25
C MET A 146 -3.86 2.14 21.08
N GLU A 147 -2.89 2.89 21.60
CA GLU A 147 -3.14 4.11 22.39
C GLU A 147 -3.69 5.29 21.58
N ARG A 148 -3.62 5.23 20.24
CA ARG A 148 -3.86 6.39 19.37
C ARG A 148 -4.96 6.11 18.35
N SER A 149 -4.64 5.28 17.36
CA SER A 149 -5.59 4.88 16.33
C SER A 149 -6.78 4.14 16.94
N MET A 150 -6.53 3.26 17.92
CA MET A 150 -7.59 2.46 18.55
C MET A 150 -8.16 3.11 19.81
N ASN A 151 -7.75 4.35 20.13
CA ASN A 151 -8.17 5.11 21.32
C ASN A 151 -8.17 4.28 22.62
N GLY A 152 -7.19 3.39 22.75
CA GLY A 152 -7.18 2.34 23.76
C GLY A 152 -5.98 2.42 24.71
N ARG A 153 -5.62 1.26 25.24
CA ARG A 153 -4.46 1.07 26.12
C ARG A 153 -3.50 0.06 25.53
N LYS A 154 -2.26 0.05 26.04
CA LYS A 154 -1.24 -0.92 25.66
C LYS A 154 -1.66 -2.35 26.03
N LEU A 155 -1.28 -3.30 25.19
CA LEU A 155 -1.23 -4.70 25.53
C LEU A 155 0.13 -5.01 26.20
N PRO A 156 0.18 -6.01 27.10
CA PRO A 156 1.46 -6.56 27.55
C PRO A 156 2.29 -7.01 26.34
N LYS A 157 3.58 -6.64 26.31
CA LYS A 157 4.46 -6.92 25.16
C LYS A 157 4.62 -8.42 24.87
N ASP A 158 4.54 -9.21 25.92
CA ASP A 158 4.63 -10.68 25.94
C ASP A 158 3.25 -11.35 25.98
N SER A 159 2.17 -10.63 25.67
CA SER A 159 0.84 -11.23 25.54
C SER A 159 0.73 -12.16 24.33
N GLU A 160 -0.22 -13.09 24.39
CA GLU A 160 -0.55 -13.95 23.26
C GLU A 160 -1.08 -13.15 22.07
N GLU A 161 -1.82 -12.07 22.32
CA GLU A 161 -2.32 -11.18 21.29
C GLU A 161 -1.20 -10.52 20.50
N ILE A 162 -0.20 -9.96 21.19
CA ILE A 162 0.95 -9.33 20.52
C ILE A 162 1.75 -10.37 19.74
N ARG A 163 2.03 -11.55 20.32
CA ARG A 163 2.71 -12.63 19.60
C ARG A 163 1.97 -13.05 18.34
N ALA A 164 0.65 -13.19 18.41
CA ALA A 164 -0.16 -13.57 17.25
C ALA A 164 -0.18 -12.49 16.17
N ILE A 165 -0.30 -11.20 16.54
CA ILE A 165 -0.23 -10.08 15.60
C ILE A 165 1.14 -10.05 14.89
N VAL A 166 2.23 -10.24 15.63
CA VAL A 166 3.58 -10.31 15.06
C VAL A 166 3.71 -11.51 14.12
N ALA A 167 3.24 -12.70 14.51
CA ALA A 167 3.26 -13.88 13.64
C ALA A 167 2.51 -13.66 12.32
N TYR A 168 1.38 -12.94 12.34
CA TYR A 168 0.68 -12.55 11.12
C TYR A 168 1.51 -11.59 10.25
N MET A 169 2.15 -10.59 10.86
CA MET A 169 3.01 -9.64 10.15
C MET A 169 4.27 -10.30 9.56
N GLU A 170 4.86 -11.27 10.27
CA GLU A 170 5.96 -12.11 9.77
C GLU A 170 5.51 -12.92 8.55
N TRP A 171 4.38 -13.62 8.68
CA TRP A 171 3.82 -14.41 7.58
C TRP A 171 3.54 -13.57 6.33
N LEU A 172 3.11 -12.32 6.46
CA LEU A 172 2.87 -11.46 5.28
C LEU A 172 4.13 -11.13 4.47
N GLY A 173 5.32 -11.25 5.05
CA GLY A 173 6.59 -10.86 4.41
C GLY A 173 7.62 -11.96 4.28
N ASP A 174 7.31 -13.21 4.65
CA ASP A 174 8.29 -14.30 4.71
C ASP A 174 8.93 -14.67 3.35
N ASP A 175 8.27 -14.33 2.25
CA ASP A 175 8.69 -14.56 0.86
C ASP A 175 8.89 -13.26 0.07
N LEU A 176 8.99 -12.11 0.75
CA LEU A 176 9.15 -10.80 0.11
C LEU A 176 10.53 -10.66 -0.56
N PRO A 177 10.60 -10.38 -1.88
CA PRO A 177 11.86 -10.07 -2.53
C PRO A 177 12.43 -8.74 -2.03
N GLN A 178 13.73 -8.70 -1.78
CA GLN A 178 14.42 -7.55 -1.20
C GLN A 178 14.25 -6.27 -2.04
N GLU A 179 14.23 -6.41 -3.37
CA GLU A 179 14.04 -5.31 -4.32
C GLU A 179 12.64 -4.68 -4.24
N LYS A 180 11.64 -5.41 -3.73
CA LYS A 180 10.25 -4.95 -3.57
C LYS A 180 9.99 -4.31 -2.20
N GLU A 181 10.87 -4.47 -1.22
CA GLU A 181 10.65 -4.01 0.16
C GLU A 181 10.27 -2.53 0.27
N LYS A 182 10.92 -1.68 -0.55
CA LYS A 182 10.67 -0.22 -0.56
C LYS A 182 9.25 0.14 -1.00
N GLU A 183 8.62 -0.67 -1.85
CA GLU A 183 7.27 -0.44 -2.39
C GLU A 183 6.19 -0.52 -1.29
N TYR A 184 6.43 -1.34 -0.26
CA TYR A 184 5.48 -1.59 0.83
C TYR A 184 5.71 -0.69 2.06
N LYS A 185 6.62 0.28 1.98
CA LYS A 185 6.96 1.14 3.12
C LYS A 185 6.09 2.39 3.19
N GLY A 186 5.25 2.46 4.22
CA GLY A 186 4.55 3.69 4.62
C GLY A 186 3.53 4.20 3.59
N TYR A 187 3.39 5.51 3.51
CA TYR A 187 2.56 6.20 2.51
C TYR A 187 3.46 6.95 1.53
N PRO A 188 3.13 6.94 0.22
CA PRO A 188 3.73 7.80 -0.79
C PRO A 188 3.59 9.26 -0.38
N LYS A 189 4.62 10.04 -0.65
CA LYS A 189 4.64 11.47 -0.31
C LYS A 189 3.80 12.25 -1.32
N ILE A 190 3.14 13.29 -0.83
CA ILE A 190 2.57 14.35 -1.68
C ILE A 190 3.53 15.54 -1.77
N LYS A 191 3.38 16.35 -2.81
CA LYS A 191 3.89 17.73 -2.79
C LYS A 191 3.03 18.52 -1.81
N ILE A 192 3.62 18.89 -0.67
CA ILE A 192 2.95 19.69 0.35
C ILE A 192 2.58 21.06 -0.25
N PRO A 193 1.30 21.47 -0.27
CA PRO A 193 0.92 22.77 -0.79
C PRO A 193 1.53 23.93 0.02
N GLU A 194 1.79 25.04 -0.67
CA GLU A 194 2.31 26.28 -0.07
C GLU A 194 1.22 27.13 0.60
N VAL A 195 -0.01 26.62 0.63
CA VAL A 195 -1.20 27.29 1.15
C VAL A 195 -1.68 26.67 2.46
N LYS A 196 -2.44 27.44 3.22
CA LYS A 196 -3.26 26.92 4.33
C LYS A 196 -4.35 26.01 3.76
N VAL A 197 -4.75 25.00 4.52
CA VAL A 197 -5.96 24.22 4.27
C VAL A 197 -7.16 25.15 4.07
N ASP A 198 -7.90 24.92 2.98
CA ASP A 198 -9.20 25.50 2.71
C ASP A 198 -10.29 24.46 3.02
N LEU A 199 -11.06 24.72 4.09
CA LEU A 199 -12.13 23.82 4.53
C LEU A 199 -13.32 23.80 3.56
N THR A 200 -13.52 24.85 2.76
CA THR A 200 -14.58 24.91 1.76
C THR A 200 -14.25 23.99 0.60
N VAL A 201 -13.00 24.04 0.11
CA VAL A 201 -12.52 23.11 -0.92
C VAL A 201 -12.51 21.68 -0.39
N GLY A 202 -12.02 21.49 0.84
CA GLY A 202 -12.00 20.18 1.49
C GLY A 202 -13.39 19.58 1.64
N LYS A 203 -14.39 20.38 2.02
CA LYS A 203 -15.80 19.96 2.06
C LYS A 203 -16.33 19.58 0.68
N ALA A 204 -16.06 20.39 -0.34
CA ALA A 204 -16.53 20.09 -1.70
C ALA A 204 -15.97 18.75 -2.22
N VAL A 205 -14.69 18.46 -1.95
CA VAL A 205 -14.09 17.15 -2.24
C VAL A 205 -14.75 16.04 -1.42
N TYR A 206 -15.00 16.28 -0.12
CA TYR A 206 -15.65 15.31 0.75
C TYR A 206 -17.05 14.91 0.26
N ASP A 207 -17.89 15.91 -0.04
CA ASP A 207 -19.25 15.72 -0.51
C ASP A 207 -19.28 14.92 -1.82
N LYS A 208 -18.31 15.18 -2.71
CA LYS A 208 -18.23 14.55 -4.02
C LYS A 208 -17.66 13.13 -3.98
N GLU A 209 -16.62 12.89 -3.19
CA GLU A 209 -15.76 11.71 -3.31
C GLU A 209 -15.78 10.79 -2.07
N CYS A 210 -16.25 11.27 -0.92
CA CYS A 210 -16.14 10.56 0.37
C CYS A 210 -17.49 10.22 1.02
N VAL A 211 -18.49 11.08 0.86
CA VAL A 211 -19.78 11.03 1.57
C VAL A 211 -20.51 9.70 1.40
N VAL A 212 -20.40 9.09 0.21
CA VAL A 212 -21.13 7.85 -0.14
C VAL A 212 -20.74 6.67 0.75
N CYS A 213 -19.50 6.64 1.23
CA CYS A 213 -18.99 5.56 2.08
C CYS A 213 -18.88 5.98 3.56
N HIS A 214 -18.41 7.21 3.82
CA HIS A 214 -18.14 7.66 5.19
C HIS A 214 -19.31 8.40 5.84
N GLY A 215 -20.39 8.68 5.09
CA GLY A 215 -21.57 9.38 5.57
C GLY A 215 -21.42 10.90 5.60
N ALA A 216 -22.55 11.62 5.67
CA ALA A 216 -22.56 13.09 5.72
C ALA A 216 -21.86 13.66 6.96
N ASP A 217 -21.95 12.94 8.08
CA ASP A 217 -21.36 13.32 9.37
C ASP A 217 -20.11 12.48 9.69
N GLY A 218 -19.49 11.86 8.68
CA GLY A 218 -18.27 11.06 8.85
C GLY A 218 -18.41 9.87 9.80
N GLN A 219 -19.64 9.42 10.06
CA GLN A 219 -19.99 8.37 11.01
C GLN A 219 -19.65 6.94 10.53
N GLY A 220 -19.33 6.79 9.24
CA GLY A 220 -19.04 5.51 8.61
C GLY A 220 -20.25 4.57 8.52
N ILE A 221 -19.99 3.33 8.09
CA ILE A 221 -20.99 2.26 7.96
C ILE A 221 -20.45 1.02 8.67
N LYS A 222 -21.23 0.49 9.62
CA LYS A 222 -20.89 -0.74 10.33
C LYS A 222 -20.96 -1.96 9.40
N LYS A 223 -20.20 -3.01 9.72
CA LYS A 223 -20.38 -4.31 9.06
C LYS A 223 -21.78 -4.88 9.39
N PRO A 224 -22.33 -5.82 8.59
CA PRO A 224 -23.61 -6.47 8.89
C PRO A 224 -23.65 -7.06 10.30
N ASP A 225 -22.55 -7.67 10.73
CA ASP A 225 -22.29 -7.97 12.13
C ASP A 225 -21.55 -6.80 12.77
N ALA A 226 -22.29 -5.97 13.51
CA ALA A 226 -21.76 -4.78 14.17
C ALA A 226 -20.68 -5.09 15.23
N SER A 227 -20.63 -6.33 15.75
CA SER A 227 -19.57 -6.74 16.68
C SER A 227 -18.19 -6.80 16.02
N LYS A 228 -18.15 -6.86 14.68
CA LYS A 228 -16.92 -6.88 13.87
C LYS A 228 -16.45 -5.48 13.44
N GLY A 229 -17.08 -4.43 13.95
CA GLY A 229 -16.72 -3.03 13.71
C GLY A 229 -17.26 -2.48 12.39
N TYR A 230 -16.44 -1.70 11.69
CA TYR A 230 -16.84 -0.90 10.53
C TYR A 230 -16.44 -1.51 9.18
N LEU A 231 -17.36 -1.42 8.21
CA LEU A 231 -17.10 -1.65 6.80
C LEU A 231 -16.39 -0.42 6.21
N TYR A 232 -16.99 0.76 6.42
CA TYR A 232 -16.34 2.05 6.18
C TYR A 232 -16.18 2.77 7.52
N PRO A 233 -14.95 3.09 7.95
CA PRO A 233 -14.70 3.60 9.28
C PRO A 233 -15.24 5.03 9.49
N PRO A 234 -15.60 5.41 10.73
CA PRO A 234 -15.83 6.79 11.09
C PRO A 234 -14.54 7.59 10.98
N LEU A 235 -14.61 8.75 10.32
CA LEU A 235 -13.45 9.62 10.09
C LEU A 235 -13.24 10.62 11.24
N TRP A 236 -14.29 10.94 11.98
CA TRP A 236 -14.28 11.77 13.18
C TRP A 236 -15.40 11.33 14.14
N GLY A 237 -15.63 12.09 15.21
CA GLY A 237 -16.59 11.74 16.25
C GLY A 237 -16.04 10.74 17.27
N PRO A 238 -16.87 10.33 18.25
CA PRO A 238 -16.41 9.64 19.46
C PRO A 238 -15.85 8.22 19.19
N ASP A 239 -16.25 7.58 18.09
CA ASP A 239 -15.82 6.21 17.74
C ASP A 239 -14.69 6.17 16.69
N SER A 240 -14.05 7.31 16.42
CA SER A 240 -12.89 7.41 15.51
C SER A 240 -11.55 7.36 16.27
N PHE A 241 -10.46 7.52 15.54
CA PHE A 241 -9.12 7.64 16.13
C PHE A 241 -8.98 8.96 16.91
N ASN A 242 -8.14 8.95 17.95
CA ASN A 242 -7.93 10.13 18.79
C ASN A 242 -6.97 11.15 18.18
N ASN A 243 -6.91 12.35 18.76
CA ASN A 243 -6.08 13.45 18.28
C ASN A 243 -4.55 13.17 18.31
N GLY A 244 -4.11 12.14 19.02
CA GLY A 244 -2.71 11.68 19.07
C GLY A 244 -2.31 10.80 17.89
N ALA A 245 -3.27 10.28 17.12
CA ALA A 245 -3.02 9.39 15.99
C ALA A 245 -2.30 10.10 14.83
N GLY A 246 -1.44 9.36 14.13
CA GLY A 246 -0.75 9.89 12.95
C GLY A 246 -1.72 10.37 11.87
N MET A 247 -2.89 9.73 11.76
CA MET A 247 -3.95 10.08 10.81
C MET A 247 -4.64 11.42 11.11
N HIS A 248 -4.53 11.93 12.34
CA HIS A 248 -5.05 13.26 12.70
C HIS A 248 -4.19 14.40 12.15
N ARG A 249 -3.01 14.08 11.62
CA ARG A 249 -2.09 15.07 11.04
C ARG A 249 -2.42 15.25 9.56
N VAL A 250 -2.62 16.49 9.13
CA VAL A 250 -3.07 16.82 7.76
C VAL A 250 -2.16 16.23 6.68
N ILE A 251 -0.84 16.35 6.82
CA ILE A 251 0.08 15.83 5.81
C ILE A 251 -0.01 14.29 5.72
N THR A 252 -0.04 13.61 6.88
CA THR A 252 -0.10 12.13 6.91
C THR A 252 -1.42 11.59 6.34
N SER A 253 -2.54 12.23 6.67
CA SER A 253 -3.84 11.85 6.13
C SER A 253 -3.97 12.17 4.64
N ALA A 254 -3.45 13.30 4.18
CA ALA A 254 -3.46 13.66 2.76
C ALA A 254 -2.69 12.63 1.91
N GLU A 255 -1.54 12.14 2.37
CA GLU A 255 -0.79 11.08 1.68
C GLU A 255 -1.55 9.74 1.63
N PHE A 256 -2.20 9.37 2.72
CA PHE A 256 -3.05 8.18 2.75
C PHE A 256 -4.22 8.32 1.77
N ILE A 257 -4.91 9.45 1.81
CA ILE A 257 -6.07 9.76 0.96
C ILE A 257 -5.66 9.77 -0.51
N LYS A 258 -4.62 10.52 -0.87
CA LYS A 258 -4.09 10.59 -2.24
C LYS A 258 -3.85 9.21 -2.85
N SER A 259 -3.29 8.31 -2.05
CA SER A 259 -2.78 7.03 -2.51
C SER A 259 -3.82 5.92 -2.49
N ASN A 260 -4.91 6.09 -1.73
CA ASN A 260 -5.81 4.98 -1.41
C ASN A 260 -7.30 5.34 -1.46
N MET A 261 -7.66 6.61 -1.58
CA MET A 261 -9.03 7.10 -1.58
C MET A 261 -9.35 7.94 -2.83
N PRO A 262 -10.57 7.82 -3.39
CA PRO A 262 -11.65 6.92 -2.98
C PRO A 262 -11.33 5.43 -3.16
N PHE A 263 -11.81 4.60 -2.23
CA PHE A 263 -11.47 3.18 -2.18
C PHE A 263 -11.87 2.45 -3.47
N GLY A 264 -10.96 1.65 -4.02
CA GLY A 264 -11.17 0.92 -5.28
C GLY A 264 -11.01 1.76 -6.55
N LEU A 265 -10.90 3.09 -6.42
CA LEU A 265 -10.71 4.01 -7.55
C LEU A 265 -9.31 4.64 -7.58
N ALA A 266 -8.68 4.80 -6.41
CA ALA A 266 -7.34 5.36 -6.28
C ALA A 266 -6.31 4.30 -5.90
N THR A 267 -5.12 4.42 -6.49
CA THR A 267 -3.90 3.73 -6.06
C THR A 267 -2.75 4.71 -6.01
N TYR A 268 -1.63 4.38 -5.36
CA TYR A 268 -0.47 5.27 -5.38
C TYR A 268 0.17 5.45 -6.77
N LYS A 269 -0.04 4.50 -7.69
CA LYS A 269 0.41 4.62 -9.10
C LYS A 269 -0.58 5.42 -9.95
N ASN A 270 -1.87 5.35 -9.61
CA ASN A 270 -2.94 6.05 -10.30
C ASN A 270 -3.86 6.74 -9.28
N PRO A 271 -3.42 7.87 -8.70
CA PRO A 271 -4.21 8.59 -7.71
C PRO A 271 -5.40 9.28 -8.35
N LYS A 272 -6.55 9.28 -7.66
CA LYS A 272 -7.76 9.94 -8.15
C LYS A 272 -7.77 11.45 -7.88
N LEU A 273 -7.32 11.84 -6.70
CA LEU A 273 -7.26 13.24 -6.27
C LEU A 273 -5.91 13.85 -6.60
N THR A 274 -5.86 15.16 -6.78
CA THR A 274 -4.60 15.93 -6.78
C THR A 274 -4.01 16.01 -5.36
N ASP A 275 -2.75 16.42 -5.26
CA ASP A 275 -2.09 16.58 -3.94
C ASP A 275 -2.79 17.66 -3.10
N GLU A 276 -3.27 18.72 -3.76
CA GLU A 276 -3.97 19.82 -3.13
C GLU A 276 -5.40 19.43 -2.70
N GLU A 277 -6.15 18.71 -3.53
CA GLU A 277 -7.47 18.18 -3.12
C GLU A 277 -7.34 17.23 -1.93
N ALA A 278 -6.35 16.32 -1.96
CA ALA A 278 -6.08 15.40 -0.86
C ALA A 278 -5.68 16.15 0.43
N TYR A 279 -4.94 17.25 0.29
CA TYR A 279 -4.55 18.12 1.40
C TYR A 279 -5.75 18.85 2.03
N HIS A 280 -6.60 19.47 1.22
CA HIS A 280 -7.76 20.22 1.70
C HIS A 280 -8.79 19.28 2.33
N VAL A 281 -9.08 18.12 1.72
CA VAL A 281 -10.03 17.15 2.30
C VAL A 281 -9.49 16.51 3.58
N ALA A 282 -8.18 16.25 3.67
CA ALA A 282 -7.52 15.82 4.90
C ALA A 282 -7.67 16.85 6.03
N GLY A 283 -7.50 18.13 5.69
CA GLY A 283 -7.72 19.25 6.60
C GLY A 283 -9.18 19.38 7.05
N TYR A 284 -10.13 19.20 6.14
CA TYR A 284 -11.57 19.16 6.44
C TYR A 284 -11.91 18.03 7.42
N ILE A 285 -11.49 16.79 7.13
CA ILE A 285 -11.70 15.62 8.00
C ILE A 285 -11.11 15.83 9.40
N ASN A 286 -9.92 16.44 9.49
CA ASN A 286 -9.24 16.69 10.76
C ASN A 286 -9.64 18.02 11.42
N SER A 287 -10.63 18.74 10.87
CA SER A 287 -11.20 19.91 11.52
C SER A 287 -12.19 19.54 12.62
N PHE A 288 -12.83 18.38 12.51
CA PHE A 288 -13.86 17.88 13.42
C PHE A 288 -13.34 17.29 14.72
N ASP A 289 -14.21 17.30 15.73
CA ASP A 289 -13.94 16.75 17.05
C ASP A 289 -13.81 15.23 17.02
N ARG A 290 -12.97 14.73 17.94
CA ARG A 290 -12.64 13.32 18.13
C ARG A 290 -12.11 13.11 19.56
N PRO A 291 -11.93 11.86 20.02
CA PRO A 291 -11.36 11.61 21.33
C PRO A 291 -10.00 12.31 21.52
N ILE A 292 -9.76 12.77 22.75
CA ILE A 292 -8.52 13.43 23.14
C ILE A 292 -7.63 12.41 23.84
N LYS A 293 -6.43 12.20 23.31
CA LYS A 293 -5.42 11.39 23.99
C LYS A 293 -4.91 12.16 25.22
N SER A 294 -4.84 11.50 26.35
CA SER A 294 -4.14 12.03 27.53
C SER A 294 -2.63 12.07 27.32
N ASN A 295 -1.95 12.92 28.08
CA ASN A 295 -0.49 13.03 28.16
C ASN A 295 0.19 13.24 26.80
N THR A 296 -0.37 14.13 25.97
CA THR A 296 0.20 14.47 24.66
C THR A 296 1.49 15.29 24.74
N GLU A 297 1.73 15.92 25.88
CA GLU A 297 2.93 16.68 26.20
C GLU A 297 4.17 15.78 26.36
N GLU A 298 3.97 14.51 26.74
CA GLU A 298 5.02 13.48 26.81
C GLU A 298 5.41 12.97 25.42
N ASP A 299 4.54 13.10 24.41
CA ASP A 299 4.89 12.75 23.04
C ASP A 299 5.99 13.67 22.52
N PHE A 300 6.98 13.06 21.88
CA PHE A 300 8.18 13.71 21.35
C PHE A 300 8.94 14.45 22.46
N PRO A 301 9.66 13.73 23.36
CA PRO A 301 10.48 14.35 24.40
C PRO A 301 11.43 15.41 23.83
N ASP A 302 12.10 15.10 22.72
CA ASP A 302 12.73 16.12 21.88
C ASP A 302 11.69 16.73 20.92
N LYS A 303 11.28 17.97 21.22
CA LYS A 303 10.29 18.71 20.42
C LYS A 303 10.78 19.02 19.00
N LYS A 304 12.09 18.95 18.73
CA LYS A 304 12.65 19.02 17.37
C LYS A 304 12.34 17.78 16.54
N LEU A 305 11.94 16.67 17.15
CA LEU A 305 11.48 15.48 16.43
C LEU A 305 9.96 15.47 16.20
N LYS A 306 9.21 16.39 16.83
CA LYS A 306 7.77 16.53 16.64
C LYS A 306 7.47 16.90 15.18
N PRO A 307 6.62 16.15 14.48
CA PRO A 307 6.36 16.45 13.07
C PRO A 307 5.50 17.68 12.86
N VAL A 308 5.68 18.35 11.73
CA VAL A 308 5.21 19.73 11.52
C VAL A 308 3.70 19.88 11.54
N SER A 309 2.97 18.83 11.14
CA SER A 309 1.50 18.82 11.11
C SER A 309 0.86 18.23 12.37
N THR A 310 1.61 18.16 13.47
CA THR A 310 1.08 17.75 14.78
C THR A 310 0.28 18.90 15.38
N SER A 311 -1.03 18.73 15.50
CA SER A 311 -2.00 19.78 15.91
C SER A 311 -2.04 20.09 17.40
N TYR A 312 -1.18 19.47 18.21
CA TYR A 312 -1.08 19.71 19.65
C TYR A 312 0.36 20.03 20.08
N GLY A 313 0.46 20.96 21.03
CA GLY A 313 1.71 21.44 21.60
C GLY A 313 2.30 20.51 22.66
N PRO A 314 3.36 20.97 23.35
CA PRO A 314 4.16 22.15 23.01
C PRO A 314 5.00 21.90 21.74
N TRP A 315 5.45 22.99 21.10
CA TRP A 315 6.41 22.99 19.99
C TRP A 315 7.69 23.74 20.40
N MET A 316 8.76 23.56 19.64
CA MET A 316 10.03 24.28 19.88
C MET A 316 10.09 25.65 19.16
N ASP A 317 9.18 25.86 18.22
CA ASP A 317 9.05 27.10 17.47
C ASP A 317 7.92 27.96 18.05
N ASN A 318 7.72 29.14 17.45
CA ASN A 318 6.70 30.10 17.86
C ASN A 318 5.53 30.16 16.87
N PHE A 319 5.38 29.17 15.97
CA PHE A 319 4.23 29.14 15.07
C PHE A 319 2.96 28.80 15.84
N SER A 320 1.81 29.28 15.35
CA SER A 320 0.55 29.07 16.05
C SER A 320 0.09 27.61 15.96
N GLN A 321 -0.70 27.17 16.94
CA GLN A 321 -1.38 25.87 16.87
C GLN A 321 -2.22 25.73 15.60
N GLU A 322 -2.85 26.83 15.16
CA GLU A 322 -3.64 26.84 13.93
C GLU A 322 -2.77 26.55 12.71
N GLN A 323 -1.56 27.11 12.63
CA GLN A 323 -0.64 26.83 11.53
C GLN A 323 -0.09 25.40 11.60
N HIS A 324 0.16 24.84 12.79
CA HIS A 324 0.49 23.42 12.93
C HIS A 324 -0.67 22.48 12.57
N LYS A 325 -1.92 22.95 12.70
CA LYS A 325 -3.11 22.18 12.34
C LYS A 325 -3.40 22.26 10.83
N TYR A 326 -3.30 23.44 10.23
CA TYR A 326 -3.82 23.72 8.88
C TYR A 326 -2.77 24.24 7.88
N GLY A 327 -1.53 24.42 8.30
CA GLY A 327 -0.50 25.05 7.46
C GLY A 327 -0.72 26.57 7.29
N PRO A 328 0.01 27.20 6.35
CA PRO A 328 0.97 26.57 5.43
C PRO A 328 2.14 25.96 6.19
N PHE A 329 2.51 24.74 5.80
CA PHE A 329 3.59 23.97 6.43
C PHE A 329 5.00 24.33 5.94
N PRO A 330 5.23 24.75 4.66
CA PRO A 330 6.56 25.08 4.20
C PRO A 330 7.33 26.12 5.04
N PRO A 331 6.71 27.20 5.58
CA PRO A 331 7.40 28.12 6.49
C PRO A 331 7.93 27.44 7.76
N ILE A 332 7.19 26.49 8.33
CA ILE A 332 7.62 25.72 9.50
C ILE A 332 8.81 24.84 9.12
N ILE A 333 8.72 24.13 7.99
CA ILE A 333 9.80 23.26 7.49
C ILE A 333 11.08 24.06 7.25
N ALA A 334 10.97 25.22 6.60
CA ALA A 334 12.09 26.12 6.32
C ALA A 334 12.76 26.61 7.61
N TYR A 335 11.98 27.03 8.61
CA TYR A 335 12.51 27.47 9.91
C TYR A 335 13.39 26.40 10.58
N TYR A 336 12.96 25.13 10.59
CA TYR A 336 13.77 24.08 11.19
C TYR A 336 15.02 23.72 10.38
N LYS A 337 14.95 23.83 9.05
CA LYS A 337 16.11 23.65 8.18
C LYS A 337 17.13 24.75 8.42
N GLU A 338 16.71 26.01 8.49
CA GLU A 338 17.59 27.15 8.71
C GLU A 338 18.20 27.15 10.12
N LYS A 339 17.37 26.98 11.15
CA LYS A 339 17.80 27.16 12.55
C LYS A 339 18.52 25.95 13.14
N TYR A 340 18.18 24.74 12.68
CA TYR A 340 18.69 23.51 13.28
C TYR A 340 19.33 22.55 12.25
N ASN A 341 19.34 22.90 10.96
CA ASN A 341 19.72 22.00 9.87
C ASN A 341 18.92 20.66 9.88
N ILE A 342 17.66 20.71 10.33
CA ILE A 342 16.77 19.55 10.40
C ILE A 342 15.79 19.59 9.24
N GLU A 343 15.80 18.56 8.40
CA GLU A 343 14.74 18.33 7.42
C GLU A 343 13.51 17.74 8.09
N LYS A 344 12.63 18.64 8.53
CA LYS A 344 11.36 18.27 9.13
C LYS A 344 10.47 17.55 8.12
N SER A 345 9.81 16.51 8.59
CA SER A 345 8.81 15.77 7.83
C SER A 345 7.51 15.59 8.63
N LYS A 346 6.66 14.67 8.17
CA LYS A 346 5.23 14.49 8.48
C LYS A 346 4.87 13.91 9.83
#